data_AF-A0A542XMS2-F1
#
_entry.id   AF-A0A542XMS2-F1
#
_cell.length_a   1.000
_cell.length_b   1.000
_cell.length_c   1.000
_cell.angle_alpha   90.00
_cell.angle_beta   90.00
_cell.angle_gamma   90.00
#
_symmetry.space_group_name_H-M   'P 1'
#
loop_
_entity.id
_entity.type
_entity.pdbx_description
1 polymer ?
#
loop_
_entity_poly.entity_id
_entity_poly.type
_entity_poly.pdbx_seq_one_letter_code
_entity_poly.pdbx_strand_id
1 'polypeptide(L)' 'MRPVTDQQEQAILAVHVRGLDGMCVGCRAWWSRLTPYPCPQLDWATSRQARRITNRFLEGAG' A
#
# COMPACT_ATOMS: atom_id res chain seq x y z
N MET A 1 0.22 5.23 -19.88
CA MET A 1 1.32 4.91 -18.93
C MET A 1 0.83 5.31 -17.54
N ARG A 2 0.79 4.38 -16.56
CA ARG A 2 0.41 4.76 -15.18
C ARG A 2 1.54 5.56 -14.55
N PRO A 3 1.27 6.59 -13.74
CA PRO A 3 2.29 7.26 -12.94
C PRO A 3 3.11 6.23 -12.18
N VAL A 4 4.45 6.36 -12.17
CA VAL A 4 5.37 5.43 -11.47
C VAL A 4 4.93 5.20 -10.03
N THR A 5 4.44 6.25 -9.40
CA THR A 5 3.97 6.22 -8.04
C THR A 5 2.72 5.37 -7.80
N ASP A 6 1.85 5.24 -8.80
CA ASP A 6 0.69 4.34 -8.75
C ASP A 6 1.14 2.88 -8.82
N GLN A 7 2.21 2.60 -9.55
CA GLN A 7 2.77 1.25 -9.66
C GLN A 7 3.40 0.84 -8.33
N GLN A 8 4.10 1.76 -7.65
CA GLN A 8 4.65 1.53 -6.32
C GLN A 8 3.57 1.29 -5.27
N GLU A 9 2.48 2.07 -5.28
CA GLU A 9 1.32 1.87 -4.41
C GLU A 9 0.76 0.45 -4.55
N GLN A 10 0.53 0.01 -5.80
CA GLN A 10 -0.03 -1.31 -6.07
C GLN A 10 0.93 -2.44 -5.70
N ALA A 11 2.23 -2.29 -5.96
CA ALA A 11 3.22 -3.27 -5.55
C ALA A 11 3.26 -3.42 -4.02
N ILE A 12 3.19 -2.30 -3.29
CA ILE A 12 3.14 -2.32 -1.83
C ILE A 12 1.87 -3.02 -1.33
N LEU A 13 0.69 -2.66 -1.85
CA LEU A 13 -0.58 -3.30 -1.46
C LEU A 13 -0.60 -4.80 -1.74
N ALA A 14 0.01 -5.25 -2.83
CA ALA A 14 0.05 -6.65 -3.22
C ALA A 14 0.96 -7.51 -2.31
N VAL A 15 2.07 -6.93 -1.82
CA VAL A 15 3.13 -7.71 -1.16
C VAL A 15 3.13 -7.53 0.36
N HIS A 16 2.63 -6.41 0.88
CA HIS A 16 2.64 -6.09 2.30
C HIS A 16 1.42 -6.67 3.05
N VAL A 17 1.31 -8.00 3.07
CA VAL A 17 0.21 -8.74 3.70
C VAL A 17 0.56 -9.26 5.11
N ARG A 18 -0.46 -9.66 5.88
CA ARG A 18 -0.31 -10.26 7.21
C ARG A 18 0.21 -11.70 7.09
N GLY A 19 1.37 -11.97 7.68
CA GLY A 19 1.89 -13.32 7.88
C GLY A 19 1.25 -14.03 9.07
N LEU A 20 1.43 -15.35 9.15
CA LEU A 20 0.88 -16.18 10.23
C LEU A 20 1.39 -15.79 11.63
N ASP A 21 2.59 -15.20 11.68
CA ASP A 21 3.22 -14.67 12.89
C ASP A 21 2.78 -13.24 13.25
N GLY A 22 1.79 -12.69 12.54
CA GLY A 22 1.30 -11.33 12.73
C GLY A 22 2.24 -10.25 12.14
N MET A 23 3.32 -10.64 11.46
CA MET A 23 4.28 -9.71 10.87
C MET A 23 3.96 -9.43 9.40
N CYS A 24 4.47 -8.32 8.88
CA CYS A 24 4.33 -7.99 7.48
C CYS A 24 5.27 -8.83 6.61
N VAL A 25 4.70 -9.59 5.67
CA VAL A 25 5.44 -10.42 4.71
C VAL A 25 6.31 -9.56 3.79
N GLY A 26 5.79 -8.44 3.28
CA GLY A 26 6.52 -7.57 2.37
C GLY A 26 7.75 -6.91 2.98
N CYS A 27 7.65 -6.41 4.23
CA CYS A 27 8.80 -5.84 4.92
C CYS A 27 9.94 -6.85 5.10
N ARG A 28 9.59 -8.12 5.35
CA ARG A 28 10.55 -9.22 5.48
C ARG A 28 11.16 -9.62 4.14
N ALA A 29 10.33 -9.74 3.10
CA ALA A 29 10.78 -10.20 1.78
C ALA A 29 11.70 -9.19 1.09
N TRP A 30 11.45 -7.89 1.21
CA TRP A 30 12.19 -6.87 0.47
C TRP A 30 13.36 -6.27 1.23
N TRP A 31 13.26 -6.15 2.55
CA TRP A 31 14.28 -5.47 3.36
C TRP A 31 14.75 -6.30 4.56
N SER A 32 14.32 -7.55 4.68
CA SER A 32 14.65 -8.43 5.81
C SER A 32 14.30 -7.80 7.17
N ARG A 33 13.23 -6.98 7.22
CA ARG A 33 12.75 -6.34 8.45
C ARG A 33 11.56 -7.06 9.04
N LEU A 34 11.62 -7.34 10.34
CA LEU A 34 10.50 -7.83 11.12
C LEU A 34 9.68 -6.65 11.63
N THR A 35 8.60 -6.33 10.91
CA THR A 35 7.66 -5.26 11.28
C THR A 35 6.27 -5.86 11.51
N PRO A 36 5.56 -5.52 12.61
CA PRO A 36 4.18 -5.96 12.82
C PRO A 36 3.27 -5.55 11.67
N TYR A 37 2.22 -6.35 11.40
CA TYR A 37 1.15 -5.97 10.49
C TYR A 37 0.00 -5.29 11.27
N PRO A 38 -0.53 -4.13 10.80
CA PRO A 38 -0.16 -3.40 9.58
C PRO A 38 1.18 -2.66 9.71
N CYS A 39 1.90 -2.51 8.59
CA CYS A 39 3.19 -1.82 8.54
C CYS A 39 3.05 -0.40 7.94
N PRO A 40 4.00 0.53 8.23
CA PRO A 40 3.92 1.91 7.74
C PRO A 40 3.81 2.06 6.22
N GLN A 41 4.38 1.12 5.44
CA GLN A 41 4.25 1.13 3.98
C GLN A 41 2.83 0.79 3.52
N LEU A 42 2.17 -0.17 4.17
CA LEU A 42 0.78 -0.49 3.90
C LEU A 42 -0.14 0.69 4.25
N ASP A 43 0.11 1.38 5.37
CA ASP A 43 -0.65 2.55 5.77
C ASP A 43 -0.51 3.69 4.75
N TRP A 44 0.71 3.93 4.29
CA TRP A 44 0.98 4.91 3.22
C TRP A 44 0.23 4.57 1.93
N ALA A 45 0.33 3.32 1.47
CA ALA A 45 -0.28 2.90 0.21
C ALA A 45 -1.81 2.97 0.29
N THR A 46 -2.39 2.52 1.41
CA THR A 46 -3.84 2.58 1.66
C THR A 46 -4.33 4.03 1.70
N SER A 47 -3.61 4.91 2.41
CA SER A 47 -3.95 6.33 2.48
C SER A 47 -3.92 7.00 1.11
N ARG A 48 -2.96 6.63 0.26
CA ARG A 48 -2.84 7.13 -1.10
C ARG A 48 -3.95 6.63 -2.01
N GLN A 49 -4.27 5.34 -1.91
CA GLN A 49 -5.36 4.73 -2.66
C GLN A 49 -6.70 5.39 -2.30
N ALA A 50 -6.96 5.61 -1.01
CA ALA A 50 -8.15 6.32 -0.53
C ALA A 50 -8.23 7.73 -1.14
N ARG A 51 -7.16 8.53 -1.07
CA ARG A 51 -7.11 9.87 -1.67
C ARG A 51 -7.38 9.85 -3.17
N ARG A 52 -6.83 8.87 -3.91
CA ARG A 52 -7.10 8.73 -5.35
C ARG A 52 -8.56 8.41 -5.65
N ILE A 53 -9.17 7.52 -4.87
CA ILE A 53 -10.59 7.18 -5.03
C ILE A 53 -11.44 8.41 -4.72
N THR A 54 -11.17 9.12 -3.62
CA THR A 54 -11.84 10.37 -3.27
C THR A 54 -11.70 11.41 -4.38
N ASN A 55 -10.50 11.63 -4.91
CA ASN A 55 -10.28 12.61 -5.97
C ASN A 55 -11.08 12.28 -7.24
N ARG A 56 -11.08 11.01 -7.67
CA ARG A 56 -11.88 10.56 -8.82
C ARG A 56 -13.38 10.75 -8.61
N PHE A 57 -13.85 10.52 -7.38
CA PHE A 57 -15.26 10.74 -7.04
C PHE A 57 -15.62 12.24 -7.14
N LEU A 58 -14.76 13.11 -6.61
CA LEU A 58 -14.97 14.56 -6.68
C LEU A 58 -14.90 15.09 -8.11
N GLU A 59 -13.95 14.62 -8.93
CA GLU A 59 -13.83 14.99 -10.35
C GLU A 59 -15.02 14.55 -11.20
N GLY A 60 -15.65 13.41 -10.86
CA GLY A 60 -16.85 12.92 -11.56
C GLY A 60 -18.16 13.53 -11.08
N ALA A 61 -18.15 14.30 -9.99
CA ALA A 61 -19.32 14.96 -9.42
C ALA A 61 -19.46 16.44 -9.82
N GLY A 62 -18.45 17.02 -10.47
CA GLY A 62 -18.46 18.38 -11.03
C GLY A 62 -18.78 18.40 -12.52
#